data_AF-A0A553GUZ0-F1
#
_entry.id   AF-A0A553GUZ0-F1
#
_cell.length_a   1.000
_cell.length_b   1.000
_cell.length_c   1.000
_cell.angle_alpha   90.00
_cell.angle_beta   90.00
_cell.angle_gamma   90.00
#
_symmetry.space_group_name_H-M   'P 1'
#
loop_
_entity.id
_entity.type
_entity.pdbx_description
1 polymer ?
#
loop_
_entity_poly.entity_id
_entity_poly.type
_entity_poly.pdbx_seq_one_letter_code
_entity_poly.pdbx_strand_id
1 'polypeptide(L)'
;QICIRDRPSPQSRENPSIQWVRPSATDLENLVKRVQMALMVKHYYSGPLDGVLGKGTRDALMAFQMDAGLELTGRMDTPTLNALGIALP
;
A
#
# COMPACT_ATOMS: atom_id res chain seq x y z
N GLN A 1 -16.87 -16.24 52.98
CA GLN A 1 -16.95 -14.79 52.65
C GLN A 1 -15.76 -14.46 51.74
N ILE A 2 -15.96 -14.17 50.44
CA ILE A 2 -16.12 -12.82 49.81
C ILE A 2 -14.83 -11.99 49.91
N CYS A 3 -14.25 -11.29 48.91
CA CYS A 3 -14.18 -11.22 47.44
C CYS A 3 -13.19 -10.07 47.15
N ILE A 4 -12.16 -10.25 46.30
CA ILE A 4 -11.44 -9.22 45.48
C ILE A 4 -10.44 -10.03 44.64
N ARG A 5 -10.55 -10.28 43.32
CA ARG A 5 -10.61 -9.43 42.13
C ARG A 5 -9.42 -8.49 41.98
N ASP A 6 -8.31 -9.05 41.49
CA ASP A 6 -7.48 -8.35 40.51
C ASP A 6 -7.31 -9.26 39.29
N ARG A 7 -7.88 -8.82 38.18
CA ARG A 7 -7.80 -9.49 36.88
C ARG A 7 -6.69 -8.76 36.13
N PRO A 8 -5.49 -9.32 35.98
CA PRO A 8 -4.53 -8.73 35.07
C PRO A 8 -5.03 -8.92 33.63
N SER A 9 -5.04 -7.81 32.91
CA SER A 9 -5.51 -7.57 31.55
C SER A 9 -5.05 -8.60 30.51
N PRO A 10 -5.79 -8.78 29.40
CA PRO A 10 -5.37 -9.67 28.32
C PRO A 10 -4.06 -9.18 27.71
N GLN A 11 -3.15 -10.12 27.46
CA GLN A 11 -1.82 -9.88 26.91
C GLN A 11 -1.92 -9.31 25.48
N SER A 12 -2.04 -7.99 25.34
CA SER A 12 -1.80 -7.25 24.09
C SER A 12 -0.30 -7.04 23.86
N ARG A 13 0.52 -8.06 24.11
CA ARG A 13 2.00 -7.98 24.05
C ARG A 13 2.65 -9.26 23.53
N GLU A 14 2.14 -9.79 22.43
CA GLU A 14 2.94 -10.69 21.61
C GLU A 14 3.76 -9.86 20.62
N ASN A 15 4.96 -9.53 21.05
CA ASN A 15 6.09 -9.18 20.22
C ASN A 15 6.73 -10.49 19.72
N PRO A 16 6.69 -10.84 18.42
CA PRO A 16 7.53 -11.91 17.90
C PRO A 16 8.74 -11.29 17.19
N SER A 17 9.88 -11.34 17.90
CA SER A 17 11.20 -11.70 17.37
C SER A 17 11.36 -11.76 15.83
N ILE A 18 12.09 -10.78 15.26
CA ILE A 18 12.70 -10.72 13.90
C ILE A 18 12.03 -11.67 12.87
N GLN A 19 10.83 -11.32 12.40
CA GLN A 19 10.34 -11.76 11.10
C GLN A 19 10.70 -10.66 10.09
N TRP A 20 11.32 -11.01 8.97
CA TRP A 20 11.29 -10.13 7.80
C TRP A 20 9.81 -9.91 7.51
N VAL A 21 9.30 -8.73 7.85
CA VAL A 21 7.87 -8.42 7.81
C VAL A 21 7.48 -8.48 6.35
N ARG A 22 6.89 -9.60 5.93
CA ARG A 22 6.24 -9.68 4.64
C ARG A 22 5.06 -8.71 4.75
N PRO A 23 4.97 -7.67 3.92
CA PRO A 23 3.81 -6.79 3.96
C PRO A 23 2.55 -7.66 3.85
N SER A 24 1.60 -7.43 4.75
CA SER A 24 0.36 -8.19 4.71
C SER A 24 -0.36 -7.89 3.40
N ALA A 25 -1.26 -8.79 2.98
CA ALA A 25 -2.08 -8.56 1.79
C ALA A 25 -2.82 -7.21 1.88
N THR A 26 -3.23 -6.81 3.09
CA THR A 26 -3.86 -5.52 3.39
C THR A 26 -2.92 -4.33 3.15
N ASP A 27 -1.64 -4.46 3.49
CA ASP A 27 -0.65 -3.38 3.29
C ASP A 27 -0.39 -3.15 1.80
N LEU A 28 -0.34 -4.23 1.00
CA LEU A 28 -0.22 -4.15 -0.44
C LEU A 28 -1.47 -3.55 -1.09
N GLU A 29 -2.66 -3.94 -0.64
CA GLU A 29 -3.93 -3.36 -1.12
C GLU A 29 -3.99 -1.85 -0.85
N ASN A 30 -3.62 -1.43 0.36
CA ASN A 30 -3.55 -0.02 0.73
C ASN A 30 -2.51 0.73 -0.12
N LEU A 31 -1.36 0.11 -0.41
CA LEU A 31 -0.37 0.67 -1.31
C LEU A 31 -0.93 0.88 -2.72
N VAL A 32 -1.62 -0.12 -3.28
CA VAL A 32 -2.26 0.00 -4.60
C VAL A 32 -3.30 1.12 -4.60
N LYS A 33 -4.14 1.22 -3.57
CA LYS A 33 -5.14 2.30 -3.44
C LYS A 33 -4.48 3.69 -3.41
N ARG A 34 -3.38 3.84 -2.67
CA ARG A 34 -2.60 5.10 -2.64
C ARG A 34 -2.06 5.45 -4.02
N VAL A 35 -1.55 4.46 -4.77
CA VAL A 35 -1.09 4.65 -6.15
C VAL A 35 -2.23 5.05 -7.08
N GLN A 36 -3.34 4.31 -7.06
CA GLN A 36 -4.51 4.60 -7.89
C GLN A 36 -5.05 6.01 -7.60
N MET A 37 -5.08 6.43 -6.33
CA MET A 37 -5.47 7.78 -5.93
C MET A 37 -4.50 8.84 -6.47
N ALA A 38 -3.19 8.62 -6.35
CA ALA A 38 -2.18 9.56 -6.86
C ALA A 38 -2.26 9.72 -8.39
N LEU A 39 -2.48 8.61 -9.12
CA LEU A 39 -2.69 8.62 -10.57
C LEU A 39 -3.99 9.34 -10.96
N MET A 40 -5.04 9.23 -10.14
CA MET A 40 -6.31 9.92 -10.37
C MET A 40 -6.18 11.43 -10.17
N VAL A 41 -5.48 11.87 -9.13
CA VAL A 41 -5.18 13.31 -8.89
C VAL A 41 -4.36 13.90 -10.03
N LYS A 42 -3.47 13.10 -10.64
CA LYS A 42 -2.68 13.49 -11.81
C LYS A 42 -3.41 13.30 -13.15
N HIS A 43 -4.69 12.95 -13.14
CA HIS A 43 -5.53 12.73 -14.32
C HIS A 43 -5.09 11.57 -15.25
N TYR A 44 -4.25 10.65 -14.79
CA TYR A 44 -3.85 9.44 -15.56
C TYR A 44 -4.82 8.27 -15.36
N TYR A 45 -5.55 8.23 -14.25
CA TYR A 45 -6.44 7.13 -13.89
C TYR A 45 -7.86 7.61 -13.59
N SER A 46 -8.86 6.93 -14.14
CA SER A 46 -10.29 7.23 -13.92
C SER A 46 -11.10 5.99 -13.50
N GLY A 47 -10.41 4.91 -13.14
CA GLY A 47 -11.03 3.67 -12.70
C GLY A 47 -11.29 3.62 -11.19
N PRO A 48 -11.75 2.46 -10.67
CA PRO A 48 -12.05 2.28 -9.25
C PRO A 48 -10.79 2.25 -8.36
N LEU A 49 -10.91 2.79 -7.14
CA LEU A 49 -9.88 2.70 -6.07
C LEU A 49 -10.03 1.40 -5.28
N ASP A 50 -10.04 0.28 -5.99
CA ASP A 50 -10.30 -1.06 -5.44
C ASP A 50 -9.06 -1.71 -4.80
N GLY A 51 -7.86 -1.12 -4.97
CA GLY A 51 -6.62 -1.75 -4.51
C GLY A 51 -6.16 -2.91 -5.38
N VAL A 52 -6.71 -3.04 -6.59
CA VAL A 52 -6.35 -4.10 -7.54
C VAL A 52 -5.56 -3.51 -8.69
N LEU A 53 -4.39 -4.09 -8.96
CA LEU A 53 -3.55 -3.70 -10.09
C LEU A 53 -4.11 -4.33 -11.39
N GLY A 54 -5.15 -3.72 -11.94
CA GLY A 54 -5.80 -4.10 -13.19
C GLY A 54 -5.15 -3.50 -14.44
N LYS A 55 -5.75 -3.77 -15.62
CA LYS A 55 -5.27 -3.20 -16.90
C LYS A 55 -5.28 -1.67 -16.87
N GLY A 56 -6.37 -1.05 -16.42
CA GLY A 56 -6.47 0.41 -16.35
C GLY A 56 -5.42 1.05 -15.44
N THR A 57 -5.08 0.40 -14.32
CA THR A 57 -4.02 0.88 -13.42
C THR A 57 -2.64 0.74 -14.05
N ARG A 58 -2.38 -0.35 -14.79
CA ARG A 58 -1.13 -0.52 -15.55
C ARG A 58 -0.98 0.53 -16.65
N ASP A 59 -2.04 0.77 -17.42
CA ASP A 59 -2.02 1.76 -18.50
C ASP A 59 -1.75 3.17 -17.93
N ALA A 60 -2.38 3.51 -16.80
CA ALA A 60 -2.13 4.77 -16.09
C ALA A 60 -0.70 4.87 -15.53
N LEU A 61 -0.16 3.76 -15.00
CA LEU A 61 1.23 3.69 -14.55
C LEU A 61 2.20 3.92 -15.71
N MET A 62 1.98 3.28 -16.86
CA MET A 62 2.81 3.50 -18.05
C MET A 62 2.74 4.95 -18.52
N ALA A 63 1.55 5.56 -18.58
CA ALA A 63 1.41 6.95 -18.97
C ALA A 63 2.16 7.90 -18.00
N PHE A 64 2.06 7.66 -16.70
CA PHE A 64 2.81 8.41 -15.70
C PHE A 64 4.32 8.19 -15.81
N GLN A 65 4.77 6.94 -15.99
CA GLN A 65 6.18 6.61 -16.17
C GLN A 65 6.76 7.28 -17.40
N MET A 66 6.01 7.31 -18.51
CA MET A 66 6.39 8.02 -19.73
C MET A 66 6.64 9.52 -19.45
N ASP A 67 5.71 10.16 -18.77
CA ASP A 67 5.77 11.60 -18.46
C ASP A 67 6.86 11.93 -17.45
N ALA A 68 7.08 11.05 -16.48
CA ALA A 68 8.13 11.16 -15.47
C ALA A 68 9.54 10.79 -16.00
N GLY A 69 9.67 10.37 -17.27
CA GLY A 69 10.95 9.91 -17.84
C GLY A 69 11.48 8.62 -17.21
N LEU A 70 10.60 7.78 -16.70
CA LEU A 70 10.89 6.48 -16.09
C LEU A 70 10.72 5.34 -17.09
N GLU A 71 11.21 4.17 -16.71
CA GLU A 71 11.02 2.95 -17.49
C GLU A 71 9.53 2.54 -17.51
N LEU A 72 9.02 2.26 -18.71
CA LEU A 72 7.62 1.93 -19.02
C LEU A 72 7.27 0.49 -18.61
N THR A 73 7.42 0.16 -17.34
CA THR A 73 7.15 -1.18 -16.82
C THR A 73 5.67 -1.45 -16.59
N GLY A 74 4.87 -0.39 -16.39
CA GLY A 74 3.47 -0.47 -15.94
C GLY A 74 3.32 -1.06 -14.54
N ARG A 75 4.38 -1.06 -13.74
CA ARG A 75 4.42 -1.62 -12.38
C ARG A 75 4.64 -0.52 -11.35
N MET A 76 4.25 -0.81 -10.11
CA MET A 76 4.49 0.06 -8.96
C MET A 76 5.94 -0.10 -8.46
N ASP A 77 6.91 0.12 -9.35
CA ASP A 77 8.32 -0.03 -8.98
C ASP A 77 8.76 1.09 -8.05
N THR A 78 9.81 0.85 -7.28
CA THR A 78 10.42 1.83 -6.38
C THR A 78 10.60 3.23 -6.98
N PRO A 79 11.15 3.42 -8.20
CA PRO A 79 11.25 4.74 -8.81
C PRO A 79 9.88 5.39 -9.08
N THR A 80 8.89 4.59 -9.48
CA THR A 80 7.52 5.06 -9.74
C THR A 80 6.84 5.49 -8.45
N LEU A 81 6.96 4.69 -7.38
CA LEU A 81 6.41 5.01 -6.06
C LEU A 81 7.06 6.26 -5.46
N ASN A 82 8.38 6.40 -5.62
CA ASN A 82 9.11 7.59 -5.17
C ASN A 82 8.64 8.85 -5.92
N ALA A 83 8.48 8.76 -7.25
CA ALA A 83 7.95 9.86 -8.07
C ALA A 83 6.49 10.24 -7.72
N LEU A 84 5.71 9.29 -7.16
CA LEU A 84 4.37 9.53 -6.62
C LEU A 84 4.38 9.99 -5.15
N GLY A 85 5.54 10.03 -4.48
CA GLY A 85 5.65 10.38 -3.06
C GLY A 85 5.10 9.32 -2.11
N ILE A 86 5.08 8.05 -2.53
CA ILE A 86 4.48 6.95 -1.79
C ILE A 86 5.59 6.13 -1.11
N ALA A 87 5.64 6.23 0.22
CA ALA A 87 6.51 5.37 1.03
C ALA A 87 5.97 3.93 1.07
N LEU A 88 6.85 2.97 0.80
CA LEU A 88 6.63 1.55 1.06
C LEU A 88 6.49 1.33 2.58
N PRO A 89 5.53 0.51 3.02
CA PRO A 89 5.40 0.12 4.43
C PRO A 89 6.57 -0.77 4.88
#